data_AF-A0A2J7TJ02-F1
#
_entry.id   AF-A0A2J7TJ02-F1
#
_cell.length_a   1.000
_cell.length_b   1.000
_cell.length_c   1.000
_cell.angle_alpha   90.00
_cell.angle_beta   90.00
_cell.angle_gamma   90.00
#
_symmetry.space_group_name_H-M   'P 1'
#
loop_
_entity.id
_entity.type
_entity.pdbx_description
1 polymer ?
#
loop_
_entity_poly.entity_id
_entity_poly.type
_entity_poly.pdbx_seq_one_letter_code
_entity_poly.pdbx_strand_id
1 'polypeptide(L)'
;MFWPHWKYEEYCEDNSTADETADIVDPPEEPVDAHFGNVVASFFPMADWMAWYDLALDPHAFKIYLHRYKTEIRDYRVKLRAQFAPLAGSFAGKALLAEIGRAGARTARFVPNWNWSAPLNAEASPRNNVGADEDFVNSTAGGKHVRVNGRRRRTTGRGTNSRVAYTPQMWGPGGGSKSKADGDAPDVIIFHELVHAARQMHGLQEFKEVNKGYSFVEEYLATVLTNIYMSERGLKGLLGEHGDKLLDHPEKFLDNYQHIDMSPRELMAKFKTAQPDFYRALSVIPAARAPFNPVQQYETEQRAGQALAATMFGG
;
A
#
# COMPACT_ATOMS: atom_id res chain seq x y z
N MET A 1 0.55 16.84 31.65
CA MET A 1 -0.83 17.35 31.54
C MET A 1 -1.07 17.41 30.05
N PHE A 2 -1.95 16.55 29.52
CA PHE A 2 -2.19 16.52 28.08
C PHE A 2 -2.99 17.75 27.67
N TRP A 3 -2.46 18.52 26.72
CA TRP A 3 -3.21 19.61 26.12
C TRP A 3 -4.21 19.06 25.10
N PRO A 4 -5.41 19.65 24.97
CA PRO A 4 -6.30 19.26 23.89
C PRO A 4 -5.67 19.63 22.54
N HIS A 5 -5.92 18.84 21.49
CA HIS A 5 -5.25 18.97 20.19
C HIS A 5 -5.29 20.39 19.60
N TRP A 6 -6.45 21.05 19.64
CA TRP A 6 -6.63 22.42 19.15
C TRP A 6 -5.70 23.46 19.83
N LYS A 7 -5.19 23.18 21.04
CA LYS A 7 -4.20 24.05 21.69
C LYS A 7 -2.82 23.94 21.06
N TYR A 8 -2.46 22.79 20.48
CA TYR A 8 -1.24 22.65 19.70
C TYR A 8 -1.36 23.39 18.35
N GLU A 9 -2.54 23.37 17.73
CA GLU A 9 -2.82 24.14 16.50
C GLU A 9 -2.65 25.65 16.74
N GLU A 10 -3.36 26.20 17.73
CA GLU A 10 -3.27 27.62 18.14
C GLU A 10 -1.81 27.99 18.48
N TYR A 11 -1.11 27.13 19.23
CA TYR A 11 0.29 27.38 19.57
C TYR A 11 1.21 27.38 18.34
N CYS A 12 0.99 26.50 17.36
CA CYS A 12 1.73 26.53 16.10
C CYS A 12 1.48 27.85 15.37
N GLU A 13 0.21 28.25 15.20
CA GLU A 13 -0.18 29.48 14.50
C GLU A 13 0.39 30.75 15.15
N ASP A 14 0.33 30.85 16.47
CA ASP A 14 0.78 32.03 17.22
C ASP A 14 2.30 32.22 17.24
N ASN A 15 3.07 31.15 17.03
CA ASN A 15 4.53 31.16 17.21
C ASN A 15 5.34 31.00 15.90
N SER A 16 4.68 30.77 14.76
CA SER A 16 5.33 30.68 13.44
C SER A 16 5.14 31.94 12.58
N THR A 17 6.04 32.14 11.62
CA THR A 17 5.78 33.06 10.51
C THR A 17 4.73 32.47 9.55
N ALA A 18 4.11 33.28 8.69
CA ALA A 18 3.14 32.77 7.71
C ALA A 18 3.68 31.64 6.82
N ASP A 19 4.93 31.77 6.34
CA ASP A 19 5.58 30.74 5.53
C ASP A 19 5.83 29.45 6.35
N GLU A 20 6.26 29.61 7.62
CA GLU A 20 6.43 28.47 8.53
C GLU A 20 5.09 27.80 8.84
N THR A 21 4.01 28.55 9.04
CA THR A 21 2.66 28.03 9.31
C THR A 21 2.21 27.10 8.19
N ALA A 22 2.39 27.52 6.92
CA ALA A 22 2.03 26.70 5.77
C ALA A 22 2.77 25.33 5.78
N ASP A 23 4.08 25.35 6.03
CA ASP A 23 4.92 24.15 6.07
C ASP A 23 4.62 23.20 7.24
N ILE A 24 4.08 23.72 8.35
CA ILE A 24 3.82 22.91 9.55
C ILE A 24 2.36 22.49 9.68
N VAL A 25 1.42 23.16 9.02
CA VAL A 25 0.00 22.79 8.98
C VAL A 25 -0.29 21.81 7.84
N ASP A 26 0.30 22.02 6.65
CA ASP A 26 0.21 21.07 5.51
C ASP A 26 1.61 20.77 4.98
N PRO A 27 2.34 19.83 5.62
CA PRO A 27 3.73 19.58 5.28
C PRO A 27 3.88 19.20 3.80
N PRO A 28 4.82 19.83 3.07
CA PRO A 28 4.88 19.71 1.63
C PRO A 28 5.04 18.25 1.20
N GLU A 29 4.39 17.87 0.11
CA GLU A 29 4.59 16.58 -0.52
C GLU A 29 5.86 16.60 -1.37
N GLU A 30 6.70 15.58 -1.23
CA GLU A 30 7.83 15.37 -2.13
C GLU A 30 7.74 13.98 -2.78
N PRO A 31 8.04 13.83 -4.09
CA PRO A 31 8.16 12.52 -4.70
C PRO A 31 9.14 11.63 -3.92
N VAL A 32 8.75 10.37 -3.70
CA VAL A 32 9.65 9.36 -3.13
C VAL A 32 10.74 9.00 -4.15
N ASP A 33 10.38 8.94 -5.43
CA ASP A 33 11.29 8.70 -6.53
C ASP A 33 10.99 9.71 -7.66
N ALA A 34 12.04 10.26 -8.28
CA ALA A 34 11.92 11.31 -9.30
C ALA A 34 11.16 10.86 -10.56
N HIS A 35 11.08 9.55 -10.84
CA HIS A 35 10.36 9.00 -11.99
C HIS A 35 8.87 8.79 -11.72
N PHE A 36 8.44 8.82 -10.45
CA PHE A 36 7.09 8.47 -10.01
C PHE A 36 6.47 9.61 -9.21
N GLY A 37 6.12 10.69 -9.91
CA GLY A 37 5.64 11.93 -9.28
C GLY A 37 4.34 11.82 -8.49
N ASN A 38 3.57 10.74 -8.65
CA ASN A 38 2.34 10.49 -7.91
C ASN A 38 2.52 9.53 -6.71
N VAL A 39 3.74 9.10 -6.43
CA VAL A 39 4.11 8.43 -5.17
C VAL A 39 4.90 9.43 -4.34
N VAL A 40 4.26 9.99 -3.33
CA VAL A 40 4.77 11.14 -2.58
C VAL A 40 4.94 10.82 -1.11
N ALA A 41 5.90 11.47 -0.46
CA ALA A 41 6.11 11.46 0.98
C ALA A 41 5.74 12.82 1.55
N SER A 42 4.89 12.79 2.57
CA SER A 42 4.58 13.92 3.41
C SER A 42 4.86 13.53 4.87
N PHE A 43 4.42 14.37 5.79
CA PHE A 43 4.51 14.15 7.22
C PHE A 43 3.22 14.68 7.84
N PHE A 44 2.97 14.38 9.10
CA PHE A 44 1.80 14.90 9.79
C PHE A 44 2.01 16.36 10.15
N PRO A 45 0.94 17.17 10.26
CA PRO A 45 1.00 18.49 10.85
C PRO A 45 1.83 18.54 12.14
N MET A 46 2.55 19.63 12.37
CA MET A 46 3.37 19.78 13.58
C MET A 46 2.53 19.76 14.85
N ALA A 47 1.28 20.26 14.80
CA ALA A 47 0.36 20.20 15.94
C ALA A 47 0.08 18.74 16.35
N ASP A 48 -0.16 17.86 15.37
CA ASP A 48 -0.22 16.42 15.63
C ASP A 48 1.10 15.99 16.27
N TRP A 49 2.23 16.25 15.59
CA TRP A 49 3.59 15.84 16.04
C TRP A 49 3.88 16.24 17.49
N MET A 50 3.49 17.45 17.89
CA MET A 50 3.65 17.92 19.27
C MET A 50 2.75 17.18 20.24
N ALA A 51 1.50 16.95 19.87
CA ALA A 51 0.56 16.17 20.66
C ALA A 51 1.05 14.73 20.88
N TRP A 52 1.73 14.13 19.89
CA TRP A 52 2.36 12.80 20.01
C TRP A 52 3.34 12.71 21.16
N TYR A 53 4.24 13.70 21.23
CA TYR A 53 5.35 13.70 22.17
C TYR A 53 4.97 14.35 23.51
N ASP A 54 3.70 14.70 23.72
CA ASP A 54 3.19 15.43 24.89
C ASP A 54 4.05 16.66 25.21
N LEU A 55 4.37 17.44 24.17
CA LEU A 55 5.26 18.59 24.35
C LEU A 55 4.57 19.71 25.13
N ALA A 56 5.33 20.41 25.95
CA ALA A 56 4.85 21.59 26.66
C ALA A 56 4.68 22.77 25.68
N LEU A 57 3.66 23.60 25.90
CA LEU A 57 3.39 24.79 25.09
C LEU A 57 4.15 26.01 25.65
N ASP A 58 5.48 25.97 25.55
CA ASP A 58 6.38 27.06 25.95
C ASP A 58 6.82 27.87 24.72
N PRO A 59 6.43 29.15 24.56
CA PRO A 59 6.84 29.97 23.42
C PRO A 59 8.36 30.03 23.21
N HIS A 60 9.16 29.95 24.28
CA HIS A 60 10.62 29.96 24.17
C HIS A 60 11.19 28.66 23.58
N ALA A 61 10.45 27.55 23.67
CA ALA A 61 10.83 26.26 23.12
C ALA A 61 10.37 26.06 21.67
N PHE A 62 9.50 26.92 21.12
CA PHE A 62 8.89 26.72 19.80
C PHE A 62 9.93 26.48 18.69
N LYS A 63 10.96 27.33 18.61
CA LYS A 63 11.99 27.20 17.56
C LYS A 63 12.82 25.92 17.69
N ILE A 64 12.98 25.39 18.91
CA ILE A 64 13.62 24.08 19.14
C ILE A 64 12.72 22.97 18.61
N TYR A 65 11.42 23.01 18.92
CA TYR A 65 10.44 22.05 18.41
C TYR A 65 10.34 22.07 16.90
N LEU A 66 10.25 23.26 16.29
CA LEU A 66 10.22 23.44 14.84
C LEU A 66 11.48 22.85 14.17
N HIS A 67 12.66 23.11 14.73
CA HIS A 67 13.91 22.57 14.21
C HIS A 67 13.93 21.03 14.28
N ARG A 68 13.50 20.46 15.42
CA ARG A 68 13.42 19.01 15.59
C ARG A 68 12.41 18.38 14.62
N TYR A 69 11.23 18.97 14.51
CA TYR A 69 10.18 18.54 13.58
C TYR A 69 10.68 18.51 12.12
N LYS A 70 11.29 19.60 11.64
CA LYS A 70 11.89 19.66 10.29
C LYS A 70 13.00 18.63 10.09
N THR A 71 13.76 18.33 11.14
CA THR A 71 14.80 17.29 11.11
C THR A 71 14.18 15.90 11.00
N GLU A 72 13.12 15.60 11.75
CA GLU A 72 12.41 14.32 11.68
C GLU A 72 11.73 14.12 10.31
N ILE A 73 11.16 15.15 9.70
CA ILE A 73 10.63 15.10 8.31
C ILE A 73 11.74 14.69 7.33
N ARG A 74 12.91 15.35 7.41
CA ARG A 74 14.03 15.07 6.52
C ARG A 74 14.54 13.65 6.70
N ASP A 75 14.73 13.21 7.95
CA ASP A 75 15.17 11.84 8.27
C ASP A 75 14.17 10.79 7.76
N TYR A 76 12.87 11.02 7.97
CA TYR A 76 11.80 10.18 7.45
C TYR A 76 11.88 10.01 5.94
N ARG A 77 11.97 11.13 5.18
CA ARG A 77 12.06 11.10 3.71
C ARG A 77 13.32 10.35 3.24
N VAL A 78 14.47 10.63 3.84
CA VAL A 78 15.74 9.97 3.46
C VAL A 78 15.63 8.45 3.66
N LYS A 79 15.12 8.00 4.79
CA LYS A 79 14.98 6.57 5.10
C LYS A 79 13.93 5.89 4.22
N LEU A 80 12.79 6.54 4.00
CA LEU A 80 11.76 6.02 3.10
C LEU A 80 12.29 5.83 1.68
N ARG A 81 12.99 6.82 1.13
CA ARG A 81 13.61 6.73 -0.21
C ARG A 81 14.59 5.57 -0.32
N ALA A 82 15.41 5.37 0.72
CA ALA A 82 16.36 4.26 0.74
C ALA A 82 15.66 2.88 0.73
N GLN A 83 14.55 2.74 1.46
CA GLN A 83 13.76 1.51 1.51
C GLN A 83 12.88 1.30 0.28
N PHE A 84 12.51 2.37 -0.41
CA PHE A 84 11.72 2.33 -1.64
C PHE A 84 12.55 1.95 -2.87
N ALA A 85 13.84 2.31 -2.91
CA ALA A 85 14.71 2.12 -4.08
C ALA A 85 14.72 0.69 -4.66
N PRO A 86 14.69 -0.41 -3.87
CA PRO A 86 14.59 -1.76 -4.40
C PRO A 86 13.37 -2.03 -5.28
N LEU A 87 12.23 -1.37 -5.02
CA LEU A 87 11.00 -1.56 -5.79
C LEU A 87 11.19 -1.03 -7.21
N ALA A 88 11.70 0.20 -7.33
CA ALA A 88 11.96 0.87 -8.59
C ALA A 88 12.95 0.09 -9.48
N GLY A 89 13.81 -0.74 -8.89
CA GLY A 89 14.76 -1.61 -9.60
C GLY A 89 14.18 -2.94 -10.13
N SER A 90 13.04 -3.39 -9.62
CA SER A 90 12.44 -4.70 -9.94
C SER A 90 11.43 -4.64 -11.07
N PHE A 91 11.17 -5.77 -11.75
CA PHE A 91 10.12 -5.86 -12.77
C PHE A 91 8.73 -5.72 -12.15
N ALA A 92 8.44 -6.43 -11.06
CA ALA A 92 7.16 -6.34 -10.37
C ALA A 92 6.92 -4.94 -9.79
N GLY A 93 7.93 -4.32 -9.18
CA GLY A 93 7.84 -2.95 -8.66
C GLY A 93 7.63 -1.91 -9.76
N LYS A 94 8.35 -1.99 -10.88
CA LYS A 94 8.09 -1.13 -12.05
C LYS A 94 6.67 -1.31 -12.59
N ALA A 95 6.16 -2.54 -12.64
CA ALA A 95 4.79 -2.82 -13.08
C ALA A 95 3.76 -2.17 -12.15
N LEU A 96 3.94 -2.27 -10.84
CA LEU A 96 3.08 -1.63 -9.84
C LEU A 96 3.14 -0.10 -9.90
N LEU A 97 4.34 0.47 -10.01
CA LEU A 97 4.51 1.93 -10.07
C LEU A 97 3.96 2.50 -11.38
N ALA A 98 4.05 1.77 -12.49
CA ALA A 98 3.37 2.13 -13.73
C ALA A 98 1.84 2.08 -13.58
N GLU A 99 1.31 1.09 -12.86
CA GLU A 99 -0.13 0.99 -12.57
C GLU A 99 -0.63 2.16 -11.72
N ILE A 100 0.15 2.56 -10.71
CA ILE A 100 -0.12 3.77 -9.92
C ILE A 100 -0.10 5.00 -10.83
N GLY A 101 0.90 5.13 -11.72
CA GLY A 101 0.98 6.19 -12.73
C GLY A 101 -0.27 6.31 -13.63
N ARG A 102 -0.92 5.18 -13.94
CA ARG A 102 -2.16 5.16 -14.75
C ARG A 102 -3.39 5.71 -14.03
N ALA A 103 -3.35 5.88 -12.71
CA ALA A 103 -4.45 6.47 -11.95
C ALA A 103 -4.57 8.00 -12.13
N GLY A 104 -3.72 8.61 -12.97
CA GLY A 104 -3.77 10.02 -13.33
C GLY A 104 -3.26 10.91 -12.19
N ALA A 105 -4.04 11.94 -11.84
CA ALA A 105 -3.65 12.93 -10.83
C ALA A 105 -3.76 12.44 -9.37
N ARG A 106 -4.22 11.20 -9.16
CA ARG A 106 -4.33 10.62 -7.81
C ARG A 106 -2.96 10.29 -7.25
N THR A 107 -2.79 10.45 -5.95
CA THR A 107 -1.52 10.20 -5.26
C THR A 107 -1.60 9.03 -4.27
N ALA A 108 -0.50 8.29 -4.17
CA ALA A 108 -0.19 7.43 -3.03
C ALA A 108 0.73 8.22 -2.09
N ARG A 109 0.16 8.74 -0.99
CA ARG A 109 0.84 9.61 -0.02
C ARG A 109 1.34 8.79 1.16
N PHE A 110 2.64 8.62 1.26
CA PHE A 110 3.30 8.10 2.46
C PHE A 110 3.28 9.15 3.57
N VAL A 111 2.82 8.74 4.75
CA VAL A 111 2.97 9.45 6.03
C VAL A 111 3.44 8.44 7.07
N PRO A 112 4.07 8.85 8.17
CA PRO A 112 4.45 7.87 9.19
C PRO A 112 3.22 7.11 9.73
N ASN A 113 3.41 5.93 10.31
CA ASN A 113 2.35 5.23 11.03
C ASN A 113 2.24 5.79 12.46
N TRP A 114 1.04 6.24 12.81
CA TRP A 114 0.67 6.89 14.07
C TRP A 114 -0.41 6.09 14.78
N ASN A 115 -0.17 4.82 15.06
CA ASN A 115 -1.14 4.03 15.82
C ASN A 115 -0.47 3.44 17.05
N TRP A 116 -0.63 4.07 18.22
CA TRP A 116 -0.09 3.54 19.49
C TRP A 116 -0.67 2.18 19.87
N SER A 117 -1.90 1.88 19.44
CA SER A 117 -2.53 0.58 19.72
C SER A 117 -1.97 -0.54 18.84
N ALA A 118 -1.39 -0.18 17.70
CA ALA A 118 -0.74 -1.10 16.77
C ALA A 118 0.53 -0.42 16.22
N PRO A 119 1.55 -0.23 17.08
CA PRO A 119 2.73 0.52 16.69
C PRO A 119 3.42 -0.20 15.55
N LEU A 120 3.51 -1.53 15.58
CA LEU A 120 4.05 -2.34 14.49
C LEU A 120 3.00 -2.58 13.42
N ASN A 121 2.71 -1.56 12.62
CA ASN A 121 1.81 -1.69 11.48
C ASN A 121 2.24 -0.83 10.29
N ALA A 122 1.81 -1.25 9.11
CA ALA A 122 1.72 -0.43 7.92
C ALA A 122 0.30 -0.59 7.34
N GLU A 123 -0.24 0.45 6.72
CA GLU A 123 -1.57 0.35 6.11
C GLU A 123 -1.72 1.34 4.96
N ALA A 124 -2.41 0.92 3.91
CA ALA A 124 -2.94 1.80 2.89
C ALA A 124 -4.45 2.01 3.10
N SER A 125 -4.89 3.26 3.06
CA SER A 125 -6.29 3.63 3.24
C SER A 125 -6.71 4.65 2.17
N PRO A 126 -7.98 4.62 1.71
CA PRO A 126 -8.56 5.76 0.98
C PRO A 126 -8.36 7.02 1.81
N ARG A 127 -7.86 8.11 1.20
CA ARG A 127 -7.39 9.30 1.91
C ARG A 127 -8.44 9.80 2.91
N ASN A 128 -8.09 9.87 4.19
CA ASN A 128 -8.94 10.39 5.27
C ASN A 128 -8.42 11.74 5.78
N ASN A 129 -9.33 12.71 5.87
CA ASN A 129 -9.45 13.77 6.90
C ASN A 129 -10.83 14.46 6.78
N VAL A 130 -11.37 14.59 5.56
CA VAL A 130 -12.74 15.06 5.28
C VAL A 130 -13.35 14.18 4.19
N GLY A 131 -14.52 13.59 4.41
CA GLY A 131 -15.20 12.80 3.37
C GLY A 131 -14.89 11.30 3.33
N ALA A 132 -14.42 10.71 4.45
CA ALA A 132 -14.11 9.28 4.58
C ALA A 132 -15.15 8.34 3.94
N ASP A 133 -16.44 8.67 4.08
CA ASP A 133 -17.53 7.89 3.47
C ASP A 133 -17.49 7.90 1.95
N GLU A 134 -17.21 9.06 1.35
CA GLU A 134 -17.13 9.21 -0.10
C GLU A 134 -15.86 8.55 -0.63
N ASP A 135 -14.73 8.68 0.06
CA ASP A 135 -13.48 8.04 -0.33
C ASP A 135 -13.59 6.52 -0.31
N PHE A 136 -14.19 5.95 0.72
CA PHE A 136 -14.49 4.51 0.78
C PHE A 136 -15.41 4.07 -0.37
N VAL A 137 -16.47 4.83 -0.65
CA VAL A 137 -17.41 4.56 -1.75
C VAL A 137 -16.73 4.64 -3.12
N ASN A 138 -15.76 5.54 -3.27
CA ASN A 138 -15.01 5.74 -4.50
C ASN A 138 -13.90 4.71 -4.70
N SER A 139 -13.20 4.32 -3.65
CA SER A 139 -12.12 3.34 -3.70
C SER A 139 -12.60 1.89 -3.92
N THR A 140 -13.88 1.62 -3.63
CA THR A 140 -14.47 0.28 -3.76
C THR A 140 -15.02 0.03 -5.15
N ALA A 141 -14.83 -1.21 -5.66
CA ALA A 141 -15.37 -1.67 -6.94
C ALA A 141 -16.84 -1.29 -7.12
N GLY A 142 -17.15 -0.65 -8.25
CA GLY A 142 -18.44 0.00 -8.50
C GLY A 142 -19.64 -0.96 -8.56
N GLY A 143 -20.82 -0.43 -8.24
CA GLY A 143 -22.11 -1.10 -8.46
C GLY A 143 -22.65 -1.92 -7.28
N LYS A 144 -21.89 -2.08 -6.19
CA LYS A 144 -22.33 -2.77 -4.97
C LYS A 144 -22.97 -1.78 -4.00
N HIS A 145 -23.83 -2.27 -3.10
CA HIS A 145 -24.32 -1.47 -1.98
C HIS A 145 -23.54 -1.81 -0.72
N VAL A 146 -22.98 -0.80 -0.06
CA VAL A 146 -22.21 -0.92 1.18
C VAL A 146 -22.87 -0.09 2.28
N ARG A 147 -22.64 -0.43 3.54
CA ARG A 147 -23.03 0.40 4.68
C ARG A 147 -21.82 1.18 5.16
N VAL A 148 -21.90 2.50 5.12
CA VAL A 148 -20.88 3.38 5.67
C VAL A 148 -21.55 4.29 6.69
N ASN A 149 -21.06 4.29 7.93
CA ASN A 149 -21.66 5.03 9.04
C ASN A 149 -23.19 4.82 9.17
N GLY A 150 -23.62 3.56 9.05
CA GLY A 150 -25.03 3.15 9.12
C GLY A 150 -25.87 3.47 7.88
N ARG A 151 -25.33 4.20 6.89
CA ARG A 151 -26.04 4.60 5.67
C ARG A 151 -25.70 3.67 4.51
N ARG A 152 -26.73 3.21 3.80
CA ARG A 152 -26.56 2.43 2.58
C ARG A 152 -26.12 3.35 1.44
N ARG A 153 -24.96 3.08 0.85
CA ARG A 153 -24.38 3.83 -0.29
C ARG A 153 -24.08 2.85 -1.43
N ARG A 154 -24.13 3.35 -2.67
CA ARG A 154 -23.71 2.58 -3.84
C ARG A 154 -22.25 2.92 -4.17
N THR A 155 -21.39 1.91 -4.24
CA THR A 155 -19.97 2.09 -4.59
C THR A 155 -19.85 2.57 -6.03
N THR A 156 -18.90 3.47 -6.29
CA THR A 156 -18.78 4.12 -7.60
C THR A 156 -17.63 3.56 -8.43
N GLY A 157 -16.60 3.01 -7.80
CA GLY A 157 -15.37 2.57 -8.48
C GLY A 157 -14.62 3.69 -9.17
N ARG A 158 -14.80 4.95 -8.74
CA ARG A 158 -14.11 6.11 -9.33
C ARG A 158 -12.64 6.17 -8.95
N GLY A 159 -12.26 5.57 -7.83
CA GLY A 159 -10.94 5.70 -7.21
C GLY A 159 -10.76 7.00 -6.42
N THR A 160 -9.78 7.01 -5.53
CA THR A 160 -9.42 8.19 -4.70
C THR A 160 -7.90 8.27 -4.50
N ASN A 161 -7.41 9.34 -3.89
CA ASN A 161 -6.06 9.34 -3.33
C ASN A 161 -5.94 8.24 -2.26
N SER A 162 -4.74 7.70 -2.10
CA SER A 162 -4.43 6.74 -1.05
C SER A 162 -3.44 7.35 -0.06
N ARG A 163 -3.69 7.13 1.24
CA ARG A 163 -2.74 7.37 2.33
C ARG A 163 -2.08 6.04 2.66
N VAL A 164 -0.74 6.01 2.64
CA VAL A 164 0.07 4.88 3.11
C VAL A 164 0.73 5.27 4.43
N ALA A 165 0.28 4.69 5.53
CA ALA A 165 0.88 4.86 6.85
C ALA A 165 2.05 3.89 7.00
N TYR A 166 3.27 4.39 7.03
CA TYR A 166 4.47 3.57 7.07
C TYR A 166 5.61 4.30 7.77
N THR A 167 6.25 3.69 8.76
CA THR A 167 7.37 4.29 9.49
C THR A 167 8.69 3.58 9.15
N PRO A 168 9.59 4.17 8.35
CA PRO A 168 10.86 3.55 7.96
C PRO A 168 11.72 3.05 9.12
N GLN A 169 11.73 3.80 10.24
CA GLN A 169 12.48 3.47 11.45
C GLN A 169 11.95 2.21 12.15
N MET A 170 10.74 1.77 11.82
CA MET A 170 10.11 0.58 12.40
C MET A 170 10.56 -0.70 11.72
N TRP A 171 10.66 -0.65 10.40
CA TRP A 171 10.93 -1.80 9.54
C TRP A 171 12.39 -1.87 9.10
N GLY A 172 13.11 -0.76 9.15
CA GLY A 172 14.51 -0.67 8.76
C GLY A 172 15.50 -1.33 9.72
N PRO A 173 16.80 -1.30 9.40
CA PRO A 173 17.86 -1.83 10.27
C PRO A 173 17.80 -1.25 11.69
N GLY A 174 17.70 -2.13 12.70
CA GLY A 174 17.58 -1.72 14.10
C GLY A 174 16.20 -1.19 14.48
N GLY A 175 15.20 -1.38 13.62
CA GLY A 175 13.84 -0.91 13.85
C GLY A 175 13.07 -1.68 14.92
N GLY A 176 11.88 -1.17 15.23
CA GLY A 176 11.00 -1.72 16.26
C GLY A 176 10.44 -3.10 15.94
N SER A 177 10.30 -3.45 14.66
CA SER A 177 9.94 -4.82 14.28
C SER A 177 11.12 -5.74 14.57
N LYS A 178 10.90 -6.68 15.50
CA LYS A 178 11.89 -7.71 15.84
C LYS A 178 11.89 -8.88 14.86
N SER A 179 10.90 -8.93 13.97
CA SER A 179 10.79 -10.00 13.00
C SER A 179 11.88 -9.88 11.94
N LYS A 180 12.40 -11.04 11.53
CA LYS A 180 13.38 -11.18 10.45
C LYS A 180 12.85 -12.06 9.33
N ALA A 181 11.52 -12.28 9.29
CA ALA A 181 10.91 -13.01 8.20
C ALA A 181 11.09 -12.22 6.90
N ASP A 182 11.22 -12.92 5.78
CA ASP A 182 11.35 -12.30 4.46
C ASP A 182 10.19 -11.33 4.15
N GLY A 183 9.00 -11.64 4.68
CA GLY A 183 7.79 -10.82 4.58
C GLY A 183 7.88 -9.45 5.23
N ASP A 184 8.72 -9.31 6.25
CA ASP A 184 8.86 -8.08 7.04
C ASP A 184 9.95 -7.14 6.52
N ALA A 185 10.57 -7.48 5.38
CA ALA A 185 11.54 -6.61 4.75
C ALA A 185 10.88 -5.26 4.36
N PRO A 186 11.54 -4.11 4.60
CA PRO A 186 10.97 -2.79 4.33
C PRO A 186 10.34 -2.62 2.95
N ASP A 187 11.05 -3.08 1.92
CA ASP A 187 10.64 -3.01 0.52
C ASP A 187 9.44 -3.91 0.22
N VAL A 188 9.32 -5.05 0.91
CA VAL A 188 8.20 -5.98 0.77
C VAL A 188 6.92 -5.38 1.34
N ILE A 189 6.99 -4.76 2.51
CA ILE A 189 5.85 -4.07 3.13
C ILE A 189 5.42 -2.87 2.29
N ILE A 190 6.37 -2.04 1.85
CA ILE A 190 6.07 -0.92 0.95
C ILE A 190 5.38 -1.43 -0.32
N PHE A 191 5.84 -2.54 -0.90
CA PHE A 191 5.21 -3.13 -2.09
C PHE A 191 3.76 -3.54 -1.80
N HIS A 192 3.53 -4.25 -0.69
CA HIS A 192 2.20 -4.68 -0.26
C HIS A 192 1.22 -3.51 -0.13
N GLU A 193 1.61 -2.48 0.62
CA GLU A 193 0.75 -1.30 0.81
C GLU A 193 0.51 -0.54 -0.50
N LEU A 194 1.49 -0.51 -1.41
CA LEU A 194 1.31 0.11 -2.71
C LEU A 194 0.36 -0.66 -3.64
N VAL A 195 0.23 -1.98 -3.47
CA VAL A 195 -0.82 -2.74 -4.18
C VAL A 195 -2.20 -2.27 -3.74
N HIS A 196 -2.43 -2.15 -2.43
CA HIS A 196 -3.67 -1.59 -1.89
C HIS A 196 -3.90 -0.15 -2.40
N ALA A 197 -2.87 0.69 -2.36
CA ALA A 197 -2.95 2.06 -2.84
C ALA A 197 -3.33 2.12 -4.32
N ALA A 198 -2.72 1.31 -5.19
CA ALA A 198 -3.06 1.22 -6.60
C ALA A 198 -4.55 0.86 -6.78
N ARG A 199 -5.05 -0.13 -6.03
CA ARG A 199 -6.44 -0.56 -6.12
C ARG A 199 -7.42 0.49 -5.60
N GLN A 200 -7.07 1.20 -4.53
CA GLN A 200 -7.82 2.35 -4.02
C GLN A 200 -7.89 3.47 -5.06
N MET A 201 -6.78 3.75 -5.73
CA MET A 201 -6.66 4.79 -6.76
C MET A 201 -7.41 4.48 -8.04
N HIS A 202 -7.67 3.20 -8.33
CA HIS A 202 -8.49 2.77 -9.47
C HIS A 202 -9.95 2.46 -9.11
N GLY A 203 -10.32 2.54 -7.82
CA GLY A 203 -11.69 2.22 -7.40
C GLY A 203 -12.01 0.74 -7.50
N LEU A 204 -11.04 -0.12 -7.20
CA LEU A 204 -11.12 -1.57 -7.41
C LEU A 204 -11.14 -2.37 -6.11
N GLN A 205 -11.15 -1.75 -4.93
CA GLN A 205 -11.13 -2.51 -3.68
C GLN A 205 -12.32 -3.45 -3.56
N GLU A 206 -12.06 -4.66 -3.06
CA GLU A 206 -13.08 -5.67 -2.84
C GLU A 206 -13.02 -6.28 -1.43
N PHE A 207 -13.94 -5.86 -0.57
CA PHE A 207 -14.12 -6.40 0.78
C PHE A 207 -14.99 -7.67 0.81
N LYS A 208 -14.87 -8.52 -0.23
CA LYS A 208 -15.53 -9.84 -0.23
C LYS A 208 -14.64 -10.80 0.53
N GLU A 209 -15.20 -11.52 1.50
CA GLU A 209 -14.43 -12.45 2.32
C GLU A 209 -13.78 -13.56 1.49
N VAL A 210 -12.55 -13.90 1.88
CA VAL A 210 -11.81 -15.10 1.47
C VAL A 210 -11.49 -15.84 2.76
N ASN A 211 -11.88 -17.12 2.82
CA ASN A 211 -11.68 -17.97 3.97
C ASN A 211 -10.18 -18.27 4.22
N LYS A 212 -9.89 -19.12 5.22
CA LYS A 212 -8.52 -19.57 5.56
C LYS A 212 -7.57 -18.44 5.98
N GLY A 213 -8.09 -17.41 6.63
CA GLY A 213 -7.25 -16.35 7.21
C GLY A 213 -6.69 -15.36 6.20
N TYR A 214 -7.29 -15.26 5.00
CA TYR A 214 -6.95 -14.21 4.03
C TYR A 214 -7.83 -12.94 4.14
N SER A 215 -8.76 -12.87 5.10
CA SER A 215 -9.82 -11.85 5.26
C SER A 215 -10.65 -11.65 4.01
N PHE A 216 -10.12 -10.94 3.03
CA PHE A 216 -10.83 -10.40 1.89
C PHE A 216 -10.02 -10.58 0.60
N VAL A 217 -10.71 -10.49 -0.54
CA VAL A 217 -10.10 -10.52 -1.87
C VAL A 217 -8.96 -9.50 -2.01
N GLU A 218 -9.11 -8.34 -1.36
CA GLU A 218 -8.12 -7.28 -1.35
C GLU A 218 -6.77 -7.71 -0.74
N GLU A 219 -6.78 -8.23 0.48
CA GLU A 219 -5.59 -8.75 1.17
C GLU A 219 -5.00 -9.95 0.45
N TYR A 220 -5.86 -10.86 -0.02
CA TYR A 220 -5.42 -12.02 -0.80
C TYR A 220 -4.61 -11.59 -2.03
N LEU A 221 -5.15 -10.66 -2.81
CA LEU A 221 -4.49 -10.21 -4.03
C LEU A 221 -3.19 -9.46 -3.70
N ALA A 222 -3.21 -8.57 -2.70
CA ALA A 222 -1.99 -7.89 -2.24
C ALA A 222 -0.91 -8.90 -1.85
N THR A 223 -1.25 -9.90 -1.03
CA THR A 223 -0.34 -10.97 -0.61
C THR A 223 0.24 -11.74 -1.79
N VAL A 224 -0.59 -12.13 -2.76
CA VAL A 224 -0.14 -12.89 -3.94
C VAL A 224 0.80 -12.05 -4.81
N LEU A 225 0.48 -10.78 -5.04
CA LEU A 225 1.34 -9.90 -5.84
C LEU A 225 2.64 -9.58 -5.10
N THR A 226 2.59 -9.41 -3.78
CA THR A 226 3.77 -9.28 -2.92
C THR A 226 4.66 -10.52 -3.03
N ASN A 227 4.10 -11.73 -3.04
CA ASN A 227 4.87 -12.96 -3.25
C ASN A 227 5.57 -13.03 -4.61
N ILE A 228 4.99 -12.46 -5.68
CA ILE A 228 5.67 -12.34 -6.99
C ILE A 228 6.91 -11.46 -6.85
N TYR A 229 6.78 -10.31 -6.16
CA TYR A 229 7.89 -9.41 -5.88
C TYR A 229 8.97 -10.07 -5.02
N MET A 230 8.57 -10.74 -3.93
CA MET A 230 9.47 -11.49 -3.06
C MET A 230 10.22 -12.59 -3.84
N SER A 231 9.52 -13.33 -4.69
CA SER A 231 10.12 -14.36 -5.53
C SER A 231 11.12 -13.78 -6.53
N GLU A 232 10.81 -12.62 -7.13
CA GLU A 232 11.76 -11.89 -7.98
C GLU A 232 13.05 -11.50 -7.24
N ARG A 233 12.91 -11.13 -5.97
CA ARG A 233 14.01 -10.76 -5.07
C ARG A 233 14.81 -11.96 -4.56
N GLY A 234 14.37 -13.19 -4.86
CA GLY A 234 15.00 -14.42 -4.40
C GLY A 234 14.71 -14.74 -2.92
N LEU A 235 13.68 -14.10 -2.34
CA LEU A 235 13.18 -14.42 -1.01
C LEU A 235 12.41 -15.74 -1.05
N LYS A 236 12.46 -16.52 0.04
CA LYS A 236 11.95 -17.89 0.08
C LYS A 236 10.73 -18.04 0.98
N GLY A 237 10.63 -17.22 2.03
CA GLY A 237 9.49 -17.21 2.93
C GLY A 237 8.30 -16.47 2.33
N LEU A 238 7.65 -17.06 1.31
CA LEU A 238 6.45 -16.49 0.70
C LEU A 238 5.29 -16.45 1.70
N LEU A 239 4.49 -15.40 1.64
CA LEU A 239 3.37 -15.09 2.53
C LEU A 239 2.14 -15.96 2.26
N GLY A 240 1.58 -16.56 3.31
CA GLY A 240 0.32 -17.29 3.34
C GLY A 240 -0.79 -16.49 4.02
N GLU A 241 -1.61 -17.15 4.83
CA GLU A 241 -2.74 -16.59 5.62
C GLU A 241 -2.37 -15.24 6.28
N HIS A 242 -2.76 -14.10 5.69
CA HIS A 242 -2.39 -12.74 6.14
C HIS A 242 -0.91 -12.48 6.38
N GLY A 243 -0.01 -13.28 5.78
CA GLY A 243 1.41 -13.21 6.10
C GLY A 243 1.80 -13.75 7.48
N ASP A 244 0.84 -14.20 8.31
CA ASP A 244 1.10 -14.85 9.61
C ASP A 244 1.74 -16.23 9.44
N LYS A 245 1.57 -16.82 8.25
CA LYS A 245 2.12 -18.13 7.89
C LYS A 245 2.84 -18.05 6.56
N LEU A 246 3.70 -19.03 6.31
CA LEU A 246 4.30 -19.22 4.99
C LEU A 246 3.30 -19.88 4.04
N LEU A 247 3.39 -19.54 2.76
CA LEU A 247 2.61 -20.16 1.69
C LEU A 247 3.03 -21.61 1.52
N ASP A 248 2.10 -22.51 1.82
CA ASP A 248 2.30 -23.94 1.63
C ASP A 248 2.10 -24.32 0.15
N HIS A 249 2.97 -25.21 -0.36
CA HIS A 249 2.95 -25.71 -1.73
C HIS A 249 2.75 -24.63 -2.82
N PRO A 250 3.67 -23.65 -2.95
CA PRO A 250 3.57 -22.57 -3.94
C PRO A 250 3.42 -23.08 -5.38
N GLU A 251 3.98 -24.25 -5.70
CA GLU A 251 3.88 -24.90 -7.01
C GLU A 251 2.47 -25.43 -7.35
N LYS A 252 1.61 -25.62 -6.33
CA LYS A 252 0.21 -26.07 -6.47
C LYS A 252 -0.78 -24.94 -6.24
N PHE A 253 -0.31 -23.70 -6.21
CA PHE A 253 -1.15 -22.55 -5.89
C PHE A 253 -2.37 -22.45 -6.80
N LEU A 254 -2.22 -22.57 -8.12
CA LEU A 254 -3.36 -22.50 -9.05
C LEU A 254 -4.31 -23.70 -8.99
N ASP A 255 -3.94 -24.79 -8.30
CA ASP A 255 -4.78 -25.97 -8.11
C ASP A 255 -5.71 -25.83 -6.90
N ASN A 256 -5.72 -24.65 -6.26
CA ASN A 256 -6.46 -24.37 -5.04
C ASN A 256 -6.08 -25.30 -3.88
N TYR A 257 -4.78 -25.58 -3.73
CA TYR A 257 -4.25 -26.44 -2.66
C TYR A 257 -4.61 -25.90 -1.26
N GLN A 258 -4.69 -24.58 -1.09
CA GLN A 258 -5.09 -23.93 0.16
C GLN A 258 -6.59 -24.07 0.47
N HIS A 259 -7.38 -24.63 -0.47
CA HIS A 259 -8.83 -24.82 -0.35
C HIS A 259 -9.59 -23.54 -0.01
N ILE A 260 -9.26 -22.46 -0.73
CA ILE A 260 -9.98 -21.20 -0.58
C ILE A 260 -11.30 -21.20 -1.37
N ASP A 261 -12.31 -20.50 -0.88
CA ASP A 261 -13.66 -20.52 -1.45
C ASP A 261 -13.71 -19.90 -2.85
N MET A 262 -12.93 -18.83 -3.07
CA MET A 262 -12.74 -18.25 -4.39
C MET A 262 -11.42 -18.79 -4.96
N SER A 263 -11.49 -19.71 -5.91
CA SER A 263 -10.28 -20.38 -6.40
C SER A 263 -9.21 -19.38 -6.88
N PRO A 264 -7.91 -19.69 -6.71
CA PRO A 264 -6.83 -18.83 -7.19
C PRO A 264 -6.94 -18.47 -8.68
N ARG A 265 -7.45 -19.40 -9.50
CA ARG A 265 -7.73 -19.17 -10.93
C ARG A 265 -8.84 -18.14 -11.16
N GLU A 266 -9.93 -18.20 -10.39
CA GLU A 266 -11.00 -17.18 -10.46
C GLU A 266 -10.45 -15.79 -10.08
N LEU A 267 -9.59 -15.72 -9.06
CA LEU A 267 -8.95 -14.49 -8.64
C LEU A 267 -7.99 -13.93 -9.70
N MET A 268 -7.19 -14.79 -10.35
CA MET A 268 -6.34 -14.37 -11.47
C MET A 268 -7.16 -13.86 -12.65
N ALA A 269 -8.28 -14.52 -12.98
CA ALA A 269 -9.19 -14.05 -14.02
C ALA A 269 -9.77 -12.66 -13.69
N LYS A 270 -10.20 -12.44 -12.45
CA LYS A 270 -10.67 -11.11 -12.00
C LYS A 270 -9.59 -10.06 -12.06
N PHE A 271 -8.38 -10.37 -11.60
CA PHE A 271 -7.25 -9.45 -11.68
C PHE A 271 -6.92 -9.07 -13.14
N LYS A 272 -6.90 -10.07 -14.05
CA LYS A 272 -6.71 -9.85 -15.48
C LYS A 272 -7.72 -8.87 -16.08
N THR A 273 -8.99 -8.97 -15.68
CA THR A 273 -10.04 -8.07 -16.15
C THR A 273 -9.96 -6.69 -15.51
N ALA A 274 -9.68 -6.62 -14.20
CA ALA A 274 -9.73 -5.38 -13.44
C ALA A 274 -8.51 -4.46 -13.71
N GLN A 275 -7.32 -5.03 -13.87
CA GLN A 275 -6.07 -4.28 -14.07
C GLN A 275 -5.22 -4.94 -15.18
N PRO A 276 -5.71 -4.92 -16.44
CA PRO A 276 -5.15 -5.72 -17.52
C PRO A 276 -3.69 -5.35 -17.86
N ASP A 277 -3.31 -4.08 -17.72
CA ASP A 277 -1.95 -3.64 -18.01
C ASP A 277 -0.97 -4.08 -16.93
N PHE A 278 -1.36 -3.98 -15.65
CA PHE A 278 -0.57 -4.50 -14.54
C PHE A 278 -0.43 -6.02 -14.62
N TYR A 279 -1.55 -6.72 -14.84
CA TYR A 279 -1.57 -8.16 -15.09
C TYR A 279 -0.61 -8.55 -16.23
N ARG A 280 -0.69 -7.86 -17.38
CA ARG A 280 0.15 -8.14 -18.54
C ARG A 280 1.63 -7.94 -18.21
N ALA A 281 1.97 -6.85 -17.52
CA ALA A 281 3.35 -6.57 -17.13
C ALA A 281 3.92 -7.66 -16.19
N LEU A 282 3.12 -8.19 -15.27
CA LEU A 282 3.54 -9.31 -14.41
C LEU A 282 3.63 -10.64 -15.17
N SER A 283 2.73 -10.88 -16.13
CA SER A 283 2.68 -12.14 -16.89
C SER A 283 3.92 -12.40 -17.76
N VAL A 284 4.67 -11.34 -18.09
CA VAL A 284 5.87 -11.43 -18.94
C VAL A 284 7.18 -11.46 -18.16
N ILE A 285 7.13 -11.42 -16.82
CA ILE A 285 8.34 -11.60 -15.99
C ILE A 285 8.85 -13.03 -16.17
N PRO A 286 10.11 -13.26 -16.59
CA PRO A 286 10.60 -14.62 -16.83
C PRO A 286 10.51 -15.52 -15.58
N ALA A 287 10.11 -16.79 -15.76
CA ALA A 287 10.02 -17.76 -14.66
C ALA A 287 11.35 -17.94 -13.91
N ALA A 288 12.49 -17.86 -14.61
CA ALA A 288 13.82 -17.90 -13.99
C ALA A 288 14.11 -16.70 -13.08
N ARG A 289 13.39 -15.59 -13.27
CA ARG A 289 13.52 -14.37 -12.49
C ARG A 289 12.58 -14.36 -11.29
N ALA A 290 11.32 -14.75 -11.47
CA ALA A 290 10.33 -14.88 -10.40
C ALA A 290 9.69 -16.29 -10.47
N PRO A 291 10.32 -17.31 -9.85
CA PRO A 291 9.82 -18.69 -9.90
C PRO A 291 8.38 -18.86 -9.42
N PHE A 292 7.96 -18.07 -8.44
CA PHE A 292 6.55 -17.95 -8.06
C PHE A 292 5.92 -16.77 -8.81
N ASN A 293 5.18 -17.08 -9.88
CA ASN A 293 4.40 -16.10 -10.63
C ASN A 293 3.11 -16.73 -11.18
N PRO A 294 2.04 -16.83 -10.35
CA PRO A 294 0.79 -17.44 -10.77
C PRO A 294 0.09 -16.67 -11.91
N VAL A 295 0.41 -15.38 -12.10
CA VAL A 295 -0.08 -14.56 -13.22
C VAL A 295 0.51 -15.05 -14.55
N GLN A 296 1.83 -15.29 -14.60
CA GLN A 296 2.48 -15.88 -15.77
C GLN A 296 2.00 -17.31 -16.03
N GLN A 297 1.92 -18.14 -14.98
CA GLN A 297 1.48 -19.53 -15.11
C GLN A 297 0.06 -19.60 -15.68
N TYR A 298 -0.88 -18.84 -15.12
CA TYR A 298 -2.26 -18.79 -15.59
C TYR A 298 -2.35 -18.32 -17.05
N GLU A 299 -1.61 -17.28 -17.44
CA GLU A 299 -1.59 -16.80 -18.82
C GLU A 299 -1.05 -17.85 -19.80
N THR A 300 -0.02 -18.60 -19.40
CA THR A 300 0.60 -19.65 -20.23
C THR A 300 -0.37 -20.81 -20.46
N GLU A 301 -1.02 -21.29 -19.40
CA GLU A 301 -2.02 -22.37 -19.48
C GLU A 301 -3.24 -21.98 -20.32
N GLN A 302 -3.71 -20.74 -20.21
CA GLN A 302 -4.81 -20.22 -21.04
C GLN A 302 -4.46 -20.22 -22.52
N ARG A 303 -3.26 -19.76 -22.89
CA ARG A 303 -2.79 -19.77 -24.29
C ARG A 303 -2.63 -21.19 -24.83
N ALA A 304 -2.09 -22.10 -24.02
CA ALA A 304 -1.96 -23.51 -24.39
C ALA A 304 -3.33 -24.15 -24.64
N GLY A 305 -4.32 -23.89 -23.76
CA GLY A 305 -5.69 -24.35 -23.93
C GLY A 305 -6.36 -23.81 -25.20
N GLN A 306 -6.17 -22.52 -25.50
CA GLN A 306 -6.68 -21.90 -26.73
C GLN A 306 -6.06 -22.50 -27.99
N ALA A 307 -4.74 -22.74 -28.00
CA ALA A 307 -4.05 -23.36 -29.12
C ALA A 307 -4.55 -24.80 -29.38
N LEU A 308 -4.77 -25.56 -28.30
CA LEU A 308 -5.32 -26.91 -28.39
C LEU A 308 -6.75 -26.90 -28.94
N ALA A 309 -7.61 -26.02 -28.44
CA ALA A 309 -8.99 -25.88 -28.93
C ALA A 309 -9.05 -25.49 -30.42
N ALA A 310 -8.17 -24.58 -30.86
CA ALA A 310 -8.07 -24.20 -32.27
C ALA A 310 -7.65 -25.38 -33.16
N THR A 311 -6.77 -26.26 -32.66
CA THR A 311 -6.35 -27.47 -33.38
C THR A 311 -7.45 -28.54 -33.43
N MET A 312 -8.25 -28.67 -32.37
CA MET A 312 -9.30 -29.70 -32.29
C MET A 312 -10.59 -29.34 -33.03
N PHE A 313 -10.95 -28.06 -33.11
CA PHE A 313 -12.26 -27.61 -33.61
C PHE A 313 -12.20 -26.62 -34.80
N GLY A 314 -11.00 -26.23 -35.24
CA GLY A 314 -10.79 -25.21 -36.27
C GLY A 314 -10.52 -25.72 -37.69
N GLY A 315 -10.72 -27.01 -37.97
CA GLY A 315 -10.62 -27.63 -39.30
C GLY A 315 -11.94 -28.19 -39.78
#